data_AF-A0A7L2S6W8-F1
#
_entry.id   AF-A0A7L2S6W8-F1
#
_cell.length_a   1.000
_cell.length_b   1.000
_cell.length_c   1.000
_cell.angle_alpha   90.00
_cell.angle_beta   90.00
_cell.angle_gamma   90.00
#
_symmetry.space_group_name_H-M   'P 1'
#
loop_
_entity.id
_entity.type
_entity.pdbx_description
1 polymer ?
#
loop_
_entity_poly.entity_id
_entity_poly.type
_entity_poly.pdbx_seq_one_letter_code
_entity_poly.pdbx_strand_id
1 'polypeptide(L)'
;PIFVRKDTLSSFQWRIRNLPYPKEVYSVSVEEEQRCCVIRTTNKKYYKKFSIPDLDRYHLPLDAAALSFTHANNTLIITYQKPKEILAAEEQLQKELKKIKAANSGDGDCKTQ
;
A
#
# COMPACT_ATOMS: atom_id res chain seq x y z
N PRO A 1 -10.82 14.00 -7.63
CA PRO A 1 -10.51 12.86 -6.73
C PRO A 1 -9.02 12.82 -6.38
N ILE A 2 -8.67 12.62 -5.11
CA ILE A 2 -7.26 12.64 -4.66
C ILE A 2 -6.86 11.23 -4.27
N PHE A 3 -5.86 10.66 -4.95
CA PHE A 3 -5.36 9.30 -4.74
C PHE A 3 -4.06 9.32 -3.93
N VAL A 4 -4.07 8.71 -2.75
CA VAL A 4 -2.92 8.71 -1.83
C VAL A 4 -2.67 7.30 -1.33
N ARG A 5 -1.41 6.85 -1.34
CA ARG A 5 -1.00 5.61 -0.70
C ARG A 5 -0.65 5.88 0.78
N LYS A 6 -1.18 5.08 1.70
CA LYS A 6 -0.94 5.14 3.15
C LYS A 6 -0.94 3.73 3.71
N ASP A 7 0.22 3.09 3.67
CA ASP A 7 0.36 1.69 4.07
C ASP A 7 0.29 1.52 5.59
N THR A 8 -0.11 0.32 6.01
CA THR A 8 0.03 -0.17 7.37
C THR A 8 1.16 -1.20 7.44
N LEU A 9 1.43 -1.69 8.65
CA LEU A 9 2.38 -2.78 8.85
C LEU A 9 1.97 -4.03 8.07
N SER A 10 0.67 -4.39 8.08
CA SER A 10 0.15 -5.62 7.48
C SER A 10 -0.39 -5.48 6.06
N SER A 11 -0.62 -4.27 5.56
CA SER A 11 -1.35 -4.07 4.29
C SER A 11 -0.90 -2.83 3.53
N PHE A 12 -0.91 -2.92 2.20
CA PHE A 12 -0.86 -1.75 1.35
C PHE A 12 -2.22 -1.09 1.29
N GLN A 13 -2.26 0.24 1.36
CA GLN A 13 -3.54 0.95 1.42
C GLN A 13 -3.53 2.17 0.51
N TRP A 14 -4.59 2.32 -0.27
CA TRP A 14 -4.83 3.49 -1.11
C TRP A 14 -6.14 4.14 -0.71
N ARG A 15 -6.11 5.46 -0.54
CA ARG A 15 -7.27 6.28 -0.21
C ARG A 15 -7.57 7.21 -1.37
N ILE A 16 -8.81 7.15 -1.84
CA ILE A 16 -9.30 7.99 -2.92
C ILE A 16 -10.39 8.89 -2.38
N ARG A 17 -10.05 10.15 -2.14
CA ARG A 17 -10.98 11.15 -1.60
C ARG A 17 -11.81 11.81 -2.70
N ASN A 18 -12.91 12.43 -2.29
CA ASN A 18 -13.88 13.14 -3.15
C ASN A 18 -14.59 12.18 -4.10
N LEU A 19 -15.02 11.03 -3.57
CA LEU A 19 -15.78 10.00 -4.27
C LEU A 19 -17.19 9.94 -3.65
N PRO A 20 -18.18 10.65 -4.23
CA PRO A 20 -19.49 10.87 -3.60
C PRO A 20 -20.49 9.73 -3.80
N TYR A 21 -20.20 8.76 -4.65
CA TYR A 21 -21.11 7.65 -4.91
C TYR A 21 -21.08 6.64 -3.75
N PRO A 22 -22.12 5.82 -3.56
CA PRO A 22 -22.11 4.77 -2.54
C PRO A 22 -21.18 3.60 -2.93
N LYS A 23 -20.83 2.76 -1.95
CA LYS A 23 -19.94 1.59 -2.11
C LYS A 23 -20.31 0.71 -3.31
N GLU A 24 -21.60 0.44 -3.49
CA GLU A 24 -22.15 -0.46 -4.53
C GLU A 24 -21.83 -0.01 -5.97
N VAL A 25 -21.59 1.28 -6.18
CA VAL A 25 -21.25 1.83 -7.49
C VAL A 25 -19.80 1.51 -7.85
N TYR A 26 -18.94 1.25 -6.86
CA TYR A 26 -17.52 0.97 -7.07
C TYR A 26 -17.26 -0.53 -7.22
N SER A 27 -16.38 -0.85 -8.16
CA SER A 27 -15.82 -2.17 -8.36
C SER A 27 -14.30 -2.02 -8.37
N VAL A 28 -13.63 -2.84 -7.56
CA VAL A 28 -12.18 -2.95 -7.51
C VAL A 28 -11.81 -4.39 -7.84
N SER A 29 -10.93 -4.58 -8.82
CA SER A 29 -10.52 -5.90 -9.30
C SER A 29 -9.03 -5.94 -9.60
N VAL A 30 -8.45 -7.13 -9.57
CA VAL A 30 -7.08 -7.39 -10.05
C VAL A 30 -7.15 -7.76 -11.54
N GLU A 31 -6.19 -7.26 -12.30
CA GLU A 31 -5.97 -7.60 -13.71
C GLU A 31 -4.59 -8.29 -13.78
N GLU A 32 -4.58 -9.62 -13.73
CA GLU A 32 -3.37 -10.45 -13.57
C GLU A 32 -2.42 -10.31 -14.77
N GLU A 33 -2.95 -10.28 -16.00
CA GLU A 33 -2.16 -10.13 -17.23
C GLU A 33 -1.36 -8.83 -17.27
N GLN A 34 -1.94 -7.74 -16.75
CA GLN A 34 -1.31 -6.42 -16.71
C GLN A 34 -0.64 -6.12 -15.36
N ARG A 35 -0.68 -7.07 -14.42
CA ARG A 35 -0.18 -6.92 -13.04
C ARG A 35 -0.62 -5.61 -12.38
N CYS A 36 -1.90 -5.27 -12.54
CA CYS A 36 -2.46 -4.01 -12.04
C CYS A 36 -3.79 -4.22 -11.32
N CYS A 37 -4.09 -3.32 -10.38
CA CYS A 37 -5.40 -3.17 -9.78
C CYS A 37 -6.21 -2.13 -10.57
N VAL A 38 -7.49 -2.42 -10.78
CA VAL A 38 -8.43 -1.59 -11.53
C VAL A 38 -9.57 -1.16 -10.63
N ILE A 39 -9.85 0.13 -10.63
CA ILE A 39 -11.01 0.72 -9.97
C ILE A 39 -11.91 1.26 -11.06
N ARG A 40 -13.19 0.88 -11.03
CA ARG A 40 -14.19 1.37 -11.96
C ARG A 40 -15.51 1.63 -11.25
N THR A 41 -16.34 2.47 -11.83
CA THR A 41 -17.72 2.66 -11.40
C THR A 41 -18.72 2.17 -12.43
N THR A 42 -19.86 1.67 -11.98
CA THR A 42 -20.95 1.20 -12.86
C THR A 42 -21.50 2.31 -13.76
N ASN A 43 -21.55 3.54 -13.24
CA ASN A 43 -21.95 4.74 -13.98
C ASN A 43 -20.85 5.32 -14.90
N LYS A 44 -19.68 4.65 -15.01
CA LYS A 44 -18.53 5.06 -15.84
C LYS A 44 -17.93 6.45 -15.50
N LYS A 45 -18.27 7.02 -14.34
CA LYS A 45 -17.77 8.34 -13.90
C LYS A 45 -16.34 8.29 -13.34
N TYR A 46 -15.85 7.12 -12.93
CA TYR A 46 -14.51 6.97 -12.40
C TYR A 46 -13.87 5.69 -12.91
N TYR A 47 -12.62 5.82 -13.37
CA TYR A 47 -11.77 4.73 -13.79
C TYR A 47 -10.34 5.04 -13.39
N LYS A 48 -9.64 4.07 -12.80
CA LYS A 48 -8.22 4.19 -12.45
C LYS A 48 -7.55 2.84 -12.44
N LYS A 49 -6.36 2.75 -13.05
CA LYS A 49 -5.44 1.62 -12.94
C LYS A 49 -4.24 2.01 -12.08
N PHE A 50 -3.73 1.09 -11.27
CA PHE A 50 -2.51 1.26 -10.49
C PHE A 50 -1.84 -0.09 -10.21
N SER A 51 -0.51 -0.12 -10.21
CA SER A 51 0.26 -1.31 -9.84
C SER A 51 0.65 -1.29 -8.35
N ILE A 52 1.15 -2.42 -7.85
CA ILE A 52 1.74 -2.56 -6.52
C ILE A 52 3.25 -2.83 -6.71
N PRO A 53 4.09 -1.78 -6.76
CA PRO A 53 5.52 -1.92 -7.09
C PRO A 53 6.28 -2.88 -6.18
N ASP A 54 5.83 -3.03 -4.94
CA ASP A 54 6.42 -3.92 -3.95
C ASP A 54 6.26 -5.39 -4.37
N LEU A 55 5.10 -5.80 -4.90
CA LEU A 55 4.93 -7.16 -5.40
C LEU A 55 5.84 -7.42 -6.61
N ASP A 56 6.02 -6.42 -7.48
CA ASP A 56 6.92 -6.54 -8.63
C ASP A 56 8.38 -6.68 -8.19
N ARG A 57 8.81 -5.93 -7.16
CA ARG A 57 10.17 -6.00 -6.60
C ARG A 57 10.48 -7.37 -6.01
N TYR A 58 9.50 -8.03 -5.39
CA TYR A 58 9.65 -9.37 -4.82
C TYR A 58 9.23 -10.48 -5.80
N HIS A 59 8.91 -10.14 -7.05
CA HIS A 59 8.43 -11.08 -8.07
C HIS A 59 7.22 -11.92 -7.63
N LEU A 60 6.36 -11.35 -6.80
CA LEU A 60 5.16 -12.02 -6.28
C LEU A 60 3.98 -11.83 -7.23
N PRO A 61 3.08 -12.84 -7.34
CA PRO A 61 1.84 -12.68 -8.09
C PRO A 61 0.88 -11.74 -7.36
N LEU A 62 -0.03 -11.12 -8.13
CA LEU A 62 -1.16 -10.39 -7.57
C LEU A 62 -2.28 -11.37 -7.24
N ASP A 63 -2.82 -11.26 -6.04
CA ASP A 63 -3.88 -12.12 -5.55
C ASP A 63 -5.16 -11.30 -5.34
N ALA A 64 -6.23 -11.68 -6.02
CA ALA A 64 -7.54 -11.07 -5.88
C ALA A 64 -8.14 -11.28 -4.48
N ALA A 65 -7.83 -12.39 -3.80
CA ALA A 65 -8.34 -12.67 -2.46
C ALA A 65 -7.72 -11.77 -1.39
N ALA A 66 -6.49 -11.28 -1.62
CA ALA A 66 -5.82 -10.32 -0.74
C ALA A 66 -6.35 -8.89 -0.90
N LEU A 67 -7.08 -8.61 -1.99
CA LEU A 67 -7.63 -7.29 -2.30
C LEU A 67 -9.04 -7.11 -1.70
N SER A 68 -9.22 -6.01 -0.99
CA SER A 68 -10.50 -5.62 -0.42
C SER A 68 -10.69 -4.12 -0.50
N PHE A 69 -11.93 -3.66 -0.42
CA PHE A 69 -12.21 -2.23 -0.38
C PHE A 69 -13.43 -1.89 0.48
N THR A 70 -13.39 -0.70 1.05
CA THR A 70 -14.49 -0.08 1.79
C THR A 70 -14.69 1.35 1.31
N HIS A 71 -15.88 1.90 1.53
CA HIS A 71 -16.17 3.29 1.21
C HIS A 71 -16.87 3.92 2.41
N ALA A 72 -16.33 5.06 2.85
CA ALA A 72 -16.87 5.85 3.96
C ALA A 72 -16.41 7.31 3.83
N ASN A 73 -17.21 8.28 4.27
CA ASN A 73 -16.85 9.70 4.29
C ASN A 73 -16.31 10.20 2.94
N ASN A 74 -17.02 9.87 1.85
CA ASN A 74 -16.68 10.19 0.47
C ASN A 74 -15.24 9.75 0.07
N THR A 75 -14.76 8.68 0.69
CA THR A 75 -13.42 8.14 0.52
C THR A 75 -13.50 6.64 0.26
N LEU A 76 -12.96 6.21 -0.87
CA LEU A 76 -12.74 4.78 -1.16
C LEU A 76 -11.39 4.38 -0.56
N ILE A 77 -11.40 3.37 0.32
CA ILE A 77 -10.22 2.80 0.94
C ILE A 77 -10.01 1.42 0.33
N ILE A 78 -8.91 1.27 -0.39
CA ILE A 78 -8.52 0.01 -1.03
C ILE A 78 -7.39 -0.56 -0.18
N THR A 79 -7.53 -1.82 0.22
CA THR A 79 -6.59 -2.52 1.07
C THR A 79 -6.13 -3.78 0.36
N TYR A 80 -4.82 -3.98 0.29
CA TYR A 80 -4.21 -5.20 -0.20
C TYR A 80 -3.35 -5.81 0.90
N GLN A 81 -3.65 -7.03 1.33
CA GLN A 81 -2.87 -7.71 2.37
C GLN A 81 -1.46 -8.01 1.87
N LYS A 82 -0.44 -7.66 2.66
CA LYS A 82 0.94 -7.95 2.28
C LYS A 82 1.20 -9.46 2.36
N PRO A 83 1.82 -10.06 1.34
CA PRO A 83 2.33 -11.44 1.44
C PRO A 83 3.35 -11.58 2.56
N LYS A 84 3.49 -12.81 3.09
CA LYS A 84 4.41 -13.10 4.20
C LYS A 84 5.86 -12.77 3.84
N GLU A 85 6.24 -12.96 2.59
CA GLU A 85 7.56 -12.66 2.05
C GLU A 85 7.92 -11.18 2.22
N ILE A 86 6.99 -10.27 1.89
CA ILE A 86 7.20 -8.82 2.07
C ILE A 86 7.26 -8.48 3.56
N LEU A 87 6.36 -9.04 4.37
CA LEU A 87 6.35 -8.79 5.82
C LEU A 87 7.65 -9.24 6.49
N ALA A 88 8.17 -10.40 6.12
CA ALA A 88 9.43 -10.93 6.64
C ALA A 88 10.62 -10.03 6.24
N ALA A 89 10.66 -9.57 4.99
CA ALA A 89 11.72 -8.68 4.52
C ALA A 89 11.66 -7.30 5.21
N GLU A 90 10.47 -6.72 5.37
CA GLU A 90 10.27 -5.47 6.11
C GLU A 90 10.69 -5.62 7.58
N GLU A 91 10.36 -6.74 8.22
CA GLU A 91 10.76 -7.01 9.61
C GLU A 91 12.29 -7.12 9.75
N GLN A 92 12.95 -7.85 8.85
CA GLN A 92 14.41 -7.96 8.83
C GLN A 92 15.07 -6.59 8.68
N LEU A 93 14.60 -5.78 7.72
CA LEU A 93 15.09 -4.42 7.54
C LEU A 93 14.91 -3.56 8.80
N GLN A 94 13.75 -3.65 9.45
CA GLN A 94 13.51 -2.94 10.71
C GLN A 94 14.47 -3.38 11.83
N LYS A 95 14.79 -4.67 11.92
CA LYS A 95 15.77 -5.20 12.88
C LYS A 95 17.16 -4.63 12.61
N GLU A 96 17.60 -4.59 11.35
CA GLU A 96 18.90 -4.03 10.98
C GLU A 96 18.98 -2.51 11.24
N LEU A 97 17.93 -1.76 10.90
CA LEU A 97 17.88 -0.31 11.17
C LEU A 97 17.91 0.01 12.68
N LYS A 98 17.30 -0.83 13.52
CA LYS A 98 17.36 -0.67 14.98
C LYS A 98 18.78 -0.88 15.51
N LYS A 99 19.51 -1.87 14.98
CA LYS A 99 20.92 -2.11 15.34
C LYS A 99 21.81 -0.92 14.98
N ILE A 100 21.64 -0.37 13.77
CA ILE A 100 22.43 0.79 13.29
C ILE A 100 22.16 2.05 14.14
N LYS A 101 20.89 2.31 14.51
CA LYS A 101 20.56 3.45 15.38
C LYS A 101 21.15 3.31 16.78
N ALA A 102 21.16 2.10 17.33
CA ALA A 102 21.80 1.83 18.62
C ALA A 102 23.31 2.07 18.57
N ALA A 103 23.97 1.70 17.47
CA ALA A 103 25.41 1.90 17.28
C ALA A 103 25.80 3.39 17.09
N ASN A 104 24.96 4.20 16.43
CA ASN A 104 25.24 5.62 16.16
C ASN A 104 24.86 6.58 17.30
N SER A 105 24.29 6.10 18.40
CA SER A 105 23.89 6.95 19.53
C SER A 105 25.01 7.16 20.57
N GLY A 106 26.25 6.76 20.24
CA GLY A 106 27.36 6.65 21.18
C GLY A 106 28.61 7.47 20.87
N ASP A 107 28.58 8.46 19.98
CA ASP A 107 29.79 9.27 19.70
C ASP A 107 29.43 10.73 19.37
N GLY A 108 29.94 11.67 20.18
CA GLY A 108 29.88 13.10 19.86
C GLY A 108 29.84 14.13 21.00
N ASP A 109 30.69 14.05 22.04
CA ASP A 109 31.20 15.26 22.71
C ASP A 109 32.73 15.23 22.63
N CYS A 110 33.26 15.58 21.46
CA CYS A 110 34.68 15.88 21.30
C CYS A 110 34.81 17.40 21.21
N LYS A 111 34.95 18.06 22.36
CA LYS A 111 35.30 19.49 22.43
C LYS A 111 36.76 19.63 22.01
N THR A 112 36.96 20.25 20.84
CA THR A 112 38.28 20.69 20.39
C THR A 112 38.79 21.81 21.30
N GLN A 113 40.11 21.81 21.48
CA GLN A 113 40.91 22.67 22.35
C GLN A 113 41.01 24.12 21.86
#